data_AF-A0AAW2LXT4-F1
#
_entry.id   AF-A0AAW2LXT4-F1
#
_cell.length_a   1.000
_cell.length_b   1.000
_cell.length_c   1.000
_cell.angle_alpha   90.00
_cell.angle_beta   90.00
_cell.angle_gamma   90.00
#
_symmetry.space_group_name_H-M   'P 1'
#
loop_
_entity.id
_entity.type
_entity.pdbx_description
1 polymer ?
#
loop_
_entity_poly.entity_id
_entity_poly.type
_entity_poly.pdbx_seq_one_letter_code
_entity_poly.pdbx_strand_id
1 'polypeptide(L)'
;MLSFSTVACLVLTFFLLRLYFSMIVKPARIRKFLRQQGIDGPPPKILLGNILDVKKSRDAAEKAPLNHPHPPLIHNAAAVLPFAEEWRQQYGPLYVFSFGKMQVLYVNNPDLVKEITTCTSLNLGRPSYQSKVLGPLLGKGILPSNGSIWARQRKIIAPELFMDKVKGMMSIITESGLALVDSWKHKVESEEGGVVEIGVDRCMKRFSGDIISRACFGSSYSKGQEIFLKFDDLQEIMSKRTFSALGIPGLR
;
A
#
# COMPACT_ATOMS: atom_id res chain seq x y z
N MET A 1 -5.36 10.58 53.66
CA MET A 1 -5.50 11.07 52.26
C MET A 1 -4.21 10.74 51.53
N LEU A 2 -4.26 9.98 50.42
CA LEU A 2 -3.06 9.76 49.59
C LEU A 2 -2.58 11.12 49.06
N SER A 3 -1.28 11.42 49.21
CA SER A 3 -0.74 12.67 48.69
C SER A 3 -0.81 12.66 47.17
N PHE A 4 -1.02 13.83 46.55
CA PHE A 4 -1.09 13.97 45.09
C PHE A 4 0.10 13.30 44.38
N SER A 5 1.29 13.37 44.98
CA SER A 5 2.51 12.72 44.50
C SER A 5 2.39 11.19 44.44
N THR A 6 1.83 10.55 45.47
CA THR A 6 1.64 9.08 45.48
C THR A 6 0.65 8.62 44.40
N VAL A 7 -0.43 9.38 44.18
CA VAL A 7 -1.40 9.09 43.11
C VAL A 7 -0.75 9.25 41.73
N ALA A 8 0.03 10.32 41.52
CA ALA A 8 0.74 10.56 40.27
C ALA A 8 1.75 9.43 39.95
N CYS A 9 2.51 8.97 40.94
CA CYS A 9 3.44 7.84 40.78
C CYS A 9 2.73 6.52 40.44
N LEU A 10 1.58 6.24 41.05
CA LEU A 10 0.78 5.04 40.74
C LEU A 10 0.22 5.09 39.31
N VAL A 11 -0.24 6.26 38.85
CA VAL A 11 -0.71 6.44 37.47
C VAL A 11 0.44 6.27 36.48
N LEU A 12 1.61 6.86 36.76
CA LEU A 12 2.78 6.76 35.89
C LEU A 12 3.29 5.31 35.79
N THR A 13 3.43 4.63 36.92
CA THR A 13 3.86 3.22 36.95
C THR A 13 2.87 2.32 36.21
N PHE A 14 1.57 2.50 36.43
CA PHE A 14 0.53 1.78 35.68
C PHE A 14 0.60 2.04 34.17
N PHE A 15 0.82 3.30 33.77
CA PHE A 15 1.00 3.68 32.37
C PHE A 15 2.24 3.03 31.75
N LEU A 16 3.39 3.06 32.44
CA LEU A 16 4.62 2.41 32.01
C LEU A 16 4.46 0.89 31.89
N LEU A 17 3.78 0.25 32.84
CA LEU A 17 3.46 -1.18 32.79
C LEU A 17 2.56 -1.51 31.59
N ARG A 18 1.53 -0.69 31.32
CA ARG A 18 0.69 -0.86 30.14
C ARG A 18 1.47 -0.70 28.84
N LEU A 19 2.38 0.27 28.76
CA LEU A 19 3.26 0.46 27.61
C LEU A 19 4.18 -0.75 27.41
N TYR A 20 4.87 -1.18 28.47
CA TYR A 20 5.74 -2.35 28.44
C TYR A 20 4.99 -3.61 27.96
N PHE A 21 3.81 -3.86 28.53
CA PHE A 21 2.99 -5.01 28.15
C PHE A 21 2.55 -4.92 26.67
N SER A 22 2.12 -3.74 26.23
CA SER A 22 1.64 -3.49 24.87
C SER A 22 2.75 -3.56 23.81
N MET A 23 3.94 -3.08 24.14
CA MET A 23 5.04 -2.93 23.18
C MET A 23 6.03 -4.11 23.17
N ILE A 24 6.18 -4.82 24.28
CA ILE A 24 7.18 -5.89 24.42
C ILE A 24 6.49 -7.23 24.64
N VAL A 25 5.70 -7.36 25.70
CA VAL A 25 5.14 -8.66 26.10
C VAL A 25 4.17 -9.21 25.06
N LYS A 26 3.21 -8.41 24.59
CA LYS A 26 2.20 -8.85 23.62
C LYS A 26 2.81 -9.25 22.27
N PRO A 27 3.69 -8.46 21.63
CA PRO A 27 4.36 -8.88 20.41
C PRO A 27 5.22 -10.13 20.59
N ALA A 28 5.97 -10.23 21.69
CA ALA A 28 6.80 -11.41 21.98
C ALA A 28 5.96 -12.69 22.16
N ARG A 29 4.78 -12.60 22.80
CA ARG A 29 3.85 -13.74 22.93
C ARG A 29 3.34 -14.22 21.57
N ILE A 30 2.90 -13.32 20.70
CA ILE A 30 2.43 -13.65 19.34
C ILE A 30 3.55 -14.35 18.57
N ARG A 31 4.77 -13.81 18.64
CA ARG A 31 5.92 -14.36 17.93
C ARG A 31 6.34 -15.72 18.47
N LYS A 32 6.29 -15.92 19.79
CA LYS A 32 6.50 -17.23 20.42
C LYS A 32 5.48 -18.26 19.93
N PHE A 33 4.21 -17.86 19.86
CA PHE A 33 3.13 -18.73 19.36
C PHE A 33 3.36 -19.13 17.89
N LEU A 34 3.69 -18.18 17.01
CA LEU A 34 3.99 -18.47 15.60
C LEU A 34 5.22 -19.38 15.44
N ARG A 35 6.27 -19.15 16.25
CA ARG A 35 7.47 -20.01 16.26
C ARG A 35 7.17 -21.45 16.66
N GLN A 36 6.24 -21.67 17.60
CA GLN A 36 5.78 -23.01 17.97
C GLN A 36 5.06 -23.72 16.82
N GLN A 37 4.53 -22.98 15.85
CA GLN A 37 3.92 -23.49 14.62
C GLN A 37 4.93 -23.63 13.46
N GLY A 38 6.24 -23.42 13.72
CA GLY A 38 7.29 -23.49 12.71
C GLY A 38 7.47 -22.22 11.88
N ILE A 39 6.78 -21.12 12.21
CA ILE A 39 6.90 -19.84 11.51
C ILE A 39 7.93 -18.97 12.23
N ASP A 40 9.12 -18.83 11.64
CA ASP A 40 10.16 -17.93 12.15
C ASP A 40 10.33 -16.69 11.27
N GLY A 41 11.31 -15.84 11.59
CA GLY A 41 11.65 -14.67 10.80
C GLY A 41 12.72 -13.81 11.46
N PRO A 42 13.01 -12.62 10.91
CA PRO A 42 14.06 -11.74 11.41
C PRO A 42 13.78 -11.27 12.84
N PRO A 43 14.76 -11.32 13.76
CA PRO A 43 14.55 -10.88 15.14
C PRO A 43 14.22 -9.37 15.19
N PRO A 44 13.15 -8.96 15.90
CA PRO A 44 12.76 -7.56 15.98
C PRO A 44 13.64 -6.79 16.98
N LYS A 45 13.99 -5.55 16.64
CA LYS A 45 14.58 -4.59 17.56
C LYS A 45 13.51 -4.05 18.50
N ILE A 46 13.89 -3.73 19.73
CA ILE A 46 12.95 -3.19 20.74
C ILE A 46 12.33 -1.88 20.21
N LEU A 47 11.01 -1.73 20.36
CA LEU A 47 10.18 -0.60 19.91
C LEU A 47 10.00 -0.43 18.39
N LEU A 48 11.04 -0.63 17.58
CA LEU A 48 11.02 -0.40 16.13
C LEU A 48 10.75 -1.66 15.31
N GLY A 49 10.87 -2.85 15.89
CA GLY A 49 10.74 -4.09 15.14
C GLY A 49 11.84 -4.20 14.08
N ASN A 50 11.45 -4.40 12.83
CA ASN A 50 12.35 -4.53 11.67
C ASN A 50 12.33 -3.31 10.73
N ILE A 51 11.76 -2.18 11.16
CA ILE A 51 11.68 -0.96 10.33
C ILE A 51 13.05 -0.54 9.80
N LEU A 52 14.09 -0.59 10.64
CA LEU A 52 15.46 -0.23 10.24
C LEU A 52 16.05 -1.22 9.23
N ASP A 53 15.71 -2.50 9.33
CA ASP A 53 16.21 -3.53 8.44
C ASP A 53 15.55 -3.37 7.05
N VAL A 54 14.24 -3.08 7.03
CA VAL A 54 13.50 -2.72 5.81
C VAL A 54 14.08 -1.48 5.14
N LYS A 55 14.36 -0.41 5.92
CA LYS A 55 14.96 0.81 5.38
C LYS A 55 16.35 0.53 4.81
N LYS A 56 17.19 -0.23 5.51
CA LYS A 56 18.54 -0.58 5.05
C LYS A 56 18.51 -1.36 3.73
N SER A 57 17.65 -2.36 3.62
CA SER A 57 17.52 -3.15 2.39
C SER A 57 17.05 -2.29 1.21
N ARG A 58 16.10 -1.38 1.45
CA ARG A 58 15.67 -0.39 0.44
C ARG A 58 16.79 0.55 0.01
N ASP A 59 17.48 1.19 0.96
CA ASP A 59 18.57 2.13 0.68
C ASP A 59 19.73 1.42 -0.06
N ALA A 60 19.94 0.12 0.19
CA ALA A 60 20.92 -0.69 -0.53
C ALA A 60 20.48 -1.00 -1.97
N ALA A 61 19.20 -1.33 -2.17
CA ALA A 61 18.64 -1.58 -3.51
C ALA A 61 18.61 -0.31 -4.38
N GLU A 62 18.29 0.85 -3.80
CA GLU A 62 18.32 2.14 -4.52
C GLU A 62 19.73 2.55 -4.96
N LYS A 63 20.77 2.11 -4.23
CA LYS A 63 22.19 2.39 -4.53
C LYS A 63 22.84 1.34 -5.45
N ALA A 64 22.17 0.21 -5.68
CA ALA A 64 22.72 -0.84 -6.52
C ALA A 64 22.81 -0.34 -7.98
N PRO A 65 23.97 -0.50 -8.66
CA PRO A 65 24.10 -0.09 -10.05
C PRO A 65 23.11 -0.87 -10.93
N LEU A 66 22.44 -0.18 -11.86
CA LEU A 66 21.52 -0.75 -12.86
C LEU A 66 22.21 -1.70 -13.88
N ASN A 67 23.43 -2.15 -13.61
CA ASN A 67 24.33 -2.87 -14.51
C ASN A 67 23.97 -4.36 -14.66
N HIS A 68 22.69 -4.69 -14.82
CA HIS A 68 22.32 -5.97 -15.40
C HIS A 68 22.04 -5.77 -16.89
N PRO A 69 22.74 -6.46 -17.80
CA PRO A 69 22.35 -6.48 -19.21
C PRO A 69 20.92 -6.99 -19.24
N HIS A 70 19.99 -6.17 -19.74
CA HIS A 70 18.54 -6.31 -19.58
C HIS A 70 18.13 -7.79 -19.43
N PRO A 71 17.91 -8.27 -18.19
CA PRO A 71 17.22 -9.54 -18.02
C PRO A 71 15.84 -9.37 -18.66
N PRO A 72 15.21 -10.45 -19.18
CA PRO A 72 13.89 -10.34 -19.79
C PRO A 72 12.93 -9.64 -18.82
N LEU A 73 11.83 -9.05 -19.31
CA LEU A 73 10.75 -8.46 -18.50
C LEU A 73 10.25 -9.46 -17.43
N ILE A 74 11.00 -9.59 -16.35
CA ILE A 74 10.68 -10.41 -15.20
C ILE A 74 10.03 -9.43 -14.25
N HIS A 75 8.82 -9.75 -13.80
CA HIS A 75 8.17 -9.08 -12.69
C HIS A 75 9.12 -9.08 -11.49
N ASN A 76 9.91 -8.01 -11.35
CA ASN A 76 10.93 -7.94 -10.32
C ASN A 76 10.28 -7.38 -9.04
N ALA A 77 9.47 -8.20 -8.39
CA ALA A 77 8.92 -7.88 -7.07
C ALA A 77 10.04 -7.60 -6.06
N ALA A 78 11.22 -8.18 -6.25
CA ALA A 78 12.40 -7.93 -5.43
C ALA A 78 12.98 -6.52 -5.63
N ALA A 79 12.83 -5.90 -6.81
CA ALA A 79 13.19 -4.49 -7.00
C ALA A 79 12.27 -3.54 -6.23
N VAL A 80 11.00 -3.92 -6.03
CA VAL A 80 10.00 -3.10 -5.32
C VAL A 80 10.06 -3.33 -3.80
N LEU A 81 10.29 -4.58 -3.38
CA LEU A 81 10.33 -4.99 -1.97
C LEU A 81 11.56 -5.89 -1.70
N PRO A 82 12.78 -5.32 -1.70
CA PRO A 82 14.02 -6.10 -1.61
C PRO A 82 14.11 -6.92 -0.32
N PHE A 83 13.71 -6.35 0.81
CA PHE A 83 13.69 -7.03 2.10
C PHE A 83 12.79 -8.29 2.11
N ALA A 84 11.72 -8.29 1.31
CA ALA A 84 10.79 -9.39 1.27
C ALA A 84 11.43 -10.60 0.57
N GLU A 85 12.20 -10.36 -0.49
CA GLU A 85 12.94 -11.39 -1.19
C GLU A 85 14.11 -11.93 -0.34
N GLU A 86 14.89 -11.04 0.29
CA GLU A 86 15.98 -11.43 1.20
C GLU A 86 15.49 -12.37 2.31
N TRP A 87 14.39 -12.00 2.97
CA TRP A 87 13.82 -12.83 4.04
C TRP A 87 13.12 -14.07 3.52
N ARG A 88 12.52 -14.03 2.32
CA ARG A 88 11.96 -15.24 1.70
C ARG A 88 13.04 -16.28 1.44
N GLN A 89 14.22 -15.85 0.98
CA GLN A 89 15.35 -16.76 0.76
C GLN A 89 15.88 -17.35 2.09
N GLN A 90 15.87 -16.55 3.17
CA GLN A 90 16.41 -16.97 4.47
C GLN A 90 15.42 -17.82 5.31
N TYR A 91 14.14 -17.46 5.31
CA TYR A 91 13.12 -18.03 6.21
C TYR A 91 12.04 -18.83 5.46
N GLY A 92 12.07 -18.84 4.13
CA GLY A 92 11.12 -19.55 3.29
C GLY A 92 9.89 -18.71 2.88
N PRO A 93 8.88 -19.33 2.25
CA PRO A 93 7.72 -18.64 1.70
C PRO A 93 6.73 -18.12 2.76
N LEU A 94 6.92 -18.47 4.02
CA LEU A 94 6.05 -18.09 5.14
C LEU A 94 6.93 -17.66 6.32
N TYR A 95 6.91 -16.37 6.66
CA TYR A 95 7.74 -15.85 7.75
C TYR A 95 7.07 -14.65 8.45
N VAL A 96 7.52 -14.34 9.66
CA VAL A 96 7.00 -13.22 10.46
C VAL A 96 8.04 -12.14 10.71
N PHE A 97 7.67 -10.88 10.50
CA PHE A 97 8.48 -9.70 10.81
C PHE A 97 7.63 -8.64 11.53
N SER A 98 8.27 -7.57 12.01
CA SER A 98 7.61 -6.56 12.86
C SER A 98 7.74 -5.15 12.32
N PHE A 99 6.64 -4.39 12.39
CA PHE A 99 6.66 -2.92 12.30
C PHE A 99 6.32 -2.32 13.66
N GLY A 100 7.35 -1.97 14.42
CA GLY A 100 7.23 -1.65 15.84
C GLY A 100 6.52 -2.77 16.61
N LYS A 101 5.40 -2.46 17.26
CA LYS A 101 4.58 -3.47 17.98
C LYS A 101 3.69 -4.33 17.09
N MET A 102 3.57 -4.02 15.80
CA MET A 102 2.72 -4.77 14.87
C MET A 102 3.48 -5.97 14.32
N GLN A 103 2.92 -7.17 14.45
CA GLN A 103 3.45 -8.38 13.82
C GLN A 103 2.81 -8.53 12.44
N VAL A 104 3.63 -8.80 11.42
CA VAL A 104 3.22 -8.97 10.04
C VAL A 104 3.64 -10.36 9.59
N LEU A 105 2.66 -11.18 9.19
CA LEU A 105 2.89 -12.47 8.57
C LEU A 105 3.01 -12.27 7.06
N TYR A 106 4.15 -12.60 6.50
CA TYR A 106 4.35 -12.67 5.06
C TYR A 106 3.96 -14.05 4.56
N VAL A 107 3.13 -14.11 3.52
CA VAL A 107 2.62 -15.35 2.93
C VAL A 107 2.86 -15.31 1.43
N ASN A 108 3.72 -16.20 0.94
CA ASN A 108 3.98 -16.44 -0.48
C ASN A 108 3.79 -17.92 -0.82
N ASN A 109 2.66 -18.47 -0.38
CA ASN A 109 2.16 -19.78 -0.78
C ASN A 109 0.80 -19.58 -1.46
N PRO A 110 0.63 -19.98 -2.73
CA PRO A 110 -0.61 -19.75 -3.49
C PRO A 110 -1.86 -20.32 -2.82
N ASP A 111 -1.77 -21.49 -2.19
CA ASP A 111 -2.91 -22.14 -1.55
C ASP A 111 -3.35 -21.38 -0.30
N LEU A 112 -2.39 -20.95 0.52
CA LEU A 112 -2.68 -20.11 1.70
C LEU A 112 -3.22 -18.74 1.29
N VAL A 113 -2.66 -18.11 0.24
CA VAL A 113 -3.17 -16.84 -0.28
C VAL A 113 -4.60 -16.99 -0.79
N LYS A 114 -4.91 -18.08 -1.49
CA LYS A 114 -6.28 -18.39 -1.94
C LYS A 114 -7.23 -18.56 -0.76
N GLU A 115 -6.83 -19.28 0.28
CA GLU A 115 -7.65 -19.47 1.49
C GLU A 115 -7.91 -18.13 2.20
N ILE A 116 -6.87 -17.32 2.41
CA ILE A 116 -6.99 -16.00 3.06
C ILE A 116 -7.88 -15.06 2.24
N THR A 117 -7.75 -15.05 0.91
CA THR A 117 -8.50 -14.14 0.02
C THR A 117 -9.94 -14.56 -0.22
N THR A 118 -10.25 -15.85 -0.12
CA THR A 118 -11.62 -16.39 -0.24
C THR A 118 -12.35 -16.47 1.09
N CYS A 119 -11.64 -16.32 2.21
CA CYS A 119 -12.25 -16.30 3.53
C CYS A 119 -13.25 -15.13 3.65
N THR A 120 -14.53 -15.46 3.82
CA THR A 120 -15.61 -14.49 4.00
C THR A 120 -15.82 -14.07 5.45
N SER A 121 -15.00 -14.58 6.38
CA SER A 121 -15.13 -14.23 7.79
C SER A 121 -14.80 -12.75 8.02
N LEU A 122 -15.55 -12.11 8.92
CA LEU A 122 -15.28 -10.73 9.34
C LEU A 122 -13.93 -10.58 10.10
N ASN A 123 -13.30 -11.71 10.46
CA ASN A 123 -12.03 -11.74 11.20
C ASN A 123 -10.83 -11.43 10.30
N LEU A 124 -10.92 -11.74 9.00
CA LEU A 124 -9.89 -11.46 8.00
C LEU A 124 -10.33 -10.27 7.13
N GLY A 125 -10.38 -9.10 7.75
CA GLY A 125 -10.68 -7.83 7.09
C GLY A 125 -9.42 -7.01 6.77
N ARG A 126 -9.64 -5.85 6.13
CA ARG A 126 -8.60 -4.81 5.99
C ARG A 126 -8.07 -4.43 7.37
N PRO A 127 -6.75 -4.40 7.57
CA PRO A 127 -6.20 -3.96 8.84
C PRO A 127 -6.66 -2.55 9.21
N SER A 128 -6.96 -2.32 10.49
CA SER A 128 -7.43 -1.02 10.99
C SER A 128 -6.45 0.13 10.73
N TYR A 129 -5.15 -0.17 10.57
CA TYR A 129 -4.17 0.84 10.17
C TYR A 129 -4.40 1.36 8.75
N GLN A 130 -4.88 0.54 7.82
CA GLN A 130 -5.16 0.97 6.44
C GLN A 130 -6.29 2.00 6.43
N SER A 131 -7.32 1.80 7.26
CA SER A 131 -8.40 2.79 7.40
C SER A 131 -7.89 4.13 7.94
N LYS A 132 -6.90 4.13 8.85
CA LYS A 132 -6.29 5.38 9.35
C LYS A 132 -5.42 6.07 8.30
N VAL A 133 -4.64 5.28 7.55
CA VAL A 133 -3.77 5.81 6.50
C VAL A 133 -4.60 6.38 5.35
N LEU A 134 -5.60 5.65 4.88
CA LEU A 134 -6.42 6.02 3.74
C LEU A 134 -7.58 6.95 4.11
N GLY A 135 -7.95 7.03 5.39
CA GLY A 135 -9.11 7.79 5.87
C GLY A 135 -9.10 9.28 5.51
N PRO A 136 -7.98 10.01 5.61
CA PRO A 136 -7.93 11.42 5.20
C PRO A 136 -8.28 11.67 3.74
N LEU A 137 -7.98 10.72 2.85
CA LEU A 137 -8.20 10.86 1.40
C LEU A 137 -9.51 10.23 0.94
N LEU A 138 -9.83 9.04 1.47
CA LEU A 138 -10.92 8.20 0.99
C LEU A 138 -12.10 8.16 1.96
N GLY A 139 -11.99 8.79 3.13
CA GLY A 139 -13.00 8.74 4.18
C GLY A 139 -13.35 7.30 4.56
N LYS A 140 -14.65 7.02 4.66
CA LYS A 140 -15.20 5.66 4.80
C LYS A 140 -15.49 5.03 3.43
N GLY A 141 -14.61 5.23 2.44
CA GLY A 141 -14.75 4.67 1.10
C GLY A 141 -14.58 3.14 1.06
N ILE A 142 -14.75 2.56 -0.13
CA ILE A 142 -14.71 1.09 -0.31
C ILE A 142 -13.34 0.48 0.02
N LEU A 143 -12.24 1.22 -0.17
CA LEU A 143 -10.89 0.72 0.11
C LEU A 143 -10.58 0.59 1.61
N PRO A 144 -10.84 1.60 2.47
CA PRO A 144 -10.58 1.50 3.91
C PRO A 144 -11.67 0.76 4.72
N SER A 145 -12.85 0.51 4.15
CA SER A 145 -13.99 -0.05 4.89
C SER A 145 -13.95 -1.57 5.04
N ASN A 146 -14.59 -2.09 6.09
CA ASN A 146 -14.81 -3.52 6.35
C ASN A 146 -16.28 -3.82 6.64
N GLY A 147 -16.63 -5.11 6.66
CA GLY A 147 -17.91 -5.63 7.11
C GLY A 147 -19.10 -5.08 6.31
N SER A 148 -20.18 -4.72 7.01
CA SER A 148 -21.43 -4.28 6.39
C SER A 148 -21.30 -3.00 5.57
N ILE A 149 -20.45 -2.06 5.99
CA ILE A 149 -20.20 -0.80 5.26
C ILE A 149 -19.59 -1.11 3.90
N TRP A 150 -18.53 -1.93 3.89
CA TRP A 150 -17.88 -2.38 2.66
C TRP A 150 -18.84 -3.17 1.77
N ALA A 151 -19.58 -4.13 2.35
CA ALA A 151 -20.51 -4.98 1.61
C ALA A 151 -21.59 -4.14 0.91
N ARG A 152 -22.15 -3.14 1.61
CA ARG A 152 -23.13 -2.21 1.04
C ARG A 152 -22.54 -1.39 -0.11
N GLN A 153 -21.36 -0.80 0.06
CA GLN A 153 -20.70 -0.01 -0.99
C GLN A 153 -20.39 -0.85 -2.22
N ARG A 154 -19.86 -2.07 -2.01
CA ARG A 154 -19.55 -2.98 -3.11
C ARG A 154 -20.81 -3.43 -3.86
N LYS A 155 -21.92 -3.67 -3.15
CA LYS A 155 -23.21 -3.99 -3.78
C LYS A 155 -23.73 -2.88 -4.67
N ILE A 156 -23.49 -1.61 -4.31
CA ILE A 156 -23.89 -0.44 -5.11
C ILE A 156 -23.00 -0.27 -6.35
N ILE A 157 -21.69 -0.43 -6.20
CA ILE A 157 -20.71 -0.14 -7.28
C ILE A 157 -20.58 -1.29 -8.29
N ALA A 158 -20.69 -2.55 -7.84
CA ALA A 158 -20.41 -3.71 -8.69
C ALA A 158 -21.21 -3.77 -10.02
N PRO A 159 -22.51 -3.42 -10.06
CA PRO A 159 -23.28 -3.44 -11.31
C PRO A 159 -22.73 -2.52 -12.40
N GLU A 160 -22.12 -1.38 -12.04
CA GLU A 160 -21.53 -0.44 -13.00
C GLU A 160 -20.27 -1.00 -13.70
N LEU A 161 -19.74 -2.11 -13.20
CA LEU A 161 -18.56 -2.80 -13.75
C LEU A 161 -18.92 -4.15 -14.39
N PHE A 162 -20.21 -4.42 -14.62
CA PHE A 162 -20.65 -5.61 -15.36
C PHE A 162 -20.33 -5.50 -16.86
N MET A 163 -20.23 -6.64 -17.53
CA MET A 163 -19.77 -6.71 -18.92
C MET A 163 -20.59 -5.89 -19.90
N ASP A 164 -21.90 -5.75 -19.67
CA ASP A 164 -22.80 -4.91 -20.46
C ASP A 164 -22.44 -3.41 -20.32
N LYS A 165 -22.16 -2.96 -19.09
CA LYS A 165 -21.71 -1.58 -18.82
C LYS A 165 -20.31 -1.33 -19.39
N VAL A 166 -19.38 -2.26 -19.18
CA VAL A 166 -17.99 -2.14 -19.68
C VAL A 166 -17.97 -2.06 -21.21
N LYS A 167 -18.79 -2.85 -21.91
CA LYS A 167 -18.93 -2.75 -23.38
C LYS A 167 -19.36 -1.35 -23.82
N GLY A 168 -20.26 -0.71 -23.07
CA GLY A 168 -20.68 0.67 -23.33
C GLY A 168 -19.55 1.70 -23.17
N MET A 169 -18.51 1.40 -22.38
CA MET A 169 -17.35 2.28 -22.17
C MET A 169 -16.24 2.05 -23.20
N MET A 170 -16.32 1.01 -24.04
CA MET A 170 -15.24 0.66 -24.97
C MET A 170 -14.99 1.76 -26.00
N SER A 171 -16.03 2.43 -26.49
CA SER A 171 -15.86 3.57 -27.41
C SER A 171 -15.04 4.68 -26.78
N ILE A 172 -15.33 5.04 -25.53
CA ILE A 172 -14.59 6.06 -24.76
C ILE A 172 -13.11 5.66 -24.65
N ILE A 173 -12.83 4.41 -24.32
CA ILE A 173 -11.46 3.91 -24.17
C ILE A 173 -10.72 3.97 -25.52
N THR A 174 -11.36 3.53 -26.60
CA THR A 174 -10.78 3.55 -27.95
C THR A 174 -10.52 4.98 -28.42
N GLU A 175 -11.48 5.89 -28.26
CA GLU A 175 -11.33 7.30 -28.63
C GLU A 175 -10.21 7.99 -27.85
N SER A 176 -10.15 7.82 -26.53
CA SER A 176 -9.05 8.35 -25.72
C SER A 176 -7.69 7.74 -26.13
N GLY A 177 -7.67 6.49 -26.57
CA GLY A 177 -6.46 5.80 -27.04
C GLY A 177 -5.96 6.35 -28.38
N LEU A 178 -6.86 6.55 -29.33
CA LEU A 178 -6.55 7.18 -30.62
C LEU A 178 -6.02 8.60 -30.41
N ALA A 179 -6.69 9.41 -29.58
CA ALA A 179 -6.25 10.77 -29.27
C ALA A 179 -4.84 10.81 -28.64
N LEU A 180 -4.47 9.82 -27.82
CA LEU A 180 -3.12 9.71 -27.27
C LEU A 180 -2.09 9.40 -28.36
N VAL A 181 -2.37 8.43 -29.23
CA VAL A 181 -1.49 8.06 -30.33
C VAL A 181 -1.29 9.23 -31.29
N ASP A 182 -2.36 9.93 -31.65
CA ASP A 182 -2.28 11.09 -32.54
C ASP A 182 -1.49 12.23 -31.88
N SER A 183 -1.63 12.44 -30.57
CA SER A 183 -0.80 13.39 -29.83
C SER A 183 0.69 13.03 -29.86
N TRP A 184 1.04 11.75 -29.90
CA TRP A 184 2.45 11.33 -29.99
C TRP A 184 2.98 11.49 -31.42
N LYS A 185 2.19 11.13 -32.43
CA LYS A 185 2.55 11.35 -33.85
C LYS A 185 2.84 12.82 -34.11
N HIS A 186 1.94 13.71 -33.68
CA HIS A 186 2.12 15.15 -33.87
C HIS A 186 3.42 15.65 -33.20
N LYS A 187 3.77 15.15 -32.01
CA LYS A 187 5.02 15.54 -31.35
C LYS A 187 6.24 15.11 -32.16
N VAL A 188 6.22 13.88 -32.67
CA VAL A 188 7.29 13.32 -33.51
C VAL A 188 7.45 14.13 -34.79
N GLU A 189 6.35 14.48 -35.44
CA GLU A 189 6.34 15.27 -36.67
C GLU A 189 6.79 16.73 -36.45
N SER A 190 6.56 17.29 -35.28
CA SER A 190 6.93 18.68 -34.96
C SER A 190 8.39 18.89 -34.55
N GLU A 191 9.13 17.81 -34.29
CA GLU A 191 10.52 17.88 -33.80
C GLU A 191 11.52 17.64 -34.92
N GLU A 192 12.54 18.51 -34.98
CA GLU A 192 13.59 18.42 -36.00
C GLU A 192 14.40 17.13 -35.77
N GLY A 193 14.29 16.19 -36.72
CA GLY A 193 14.92 14.87 -36.65
C GLY A 193 13.99 13.71 -36.30
N GLY A 194 12.70 13.97 -36.02
CA GLY A 194 11.69 12.91 -35.89
C GLY A 194 11.86 11.98 -34.68
N VAL A 195 12.62 12.41 -33.67
CA VAL A 195 12.87 11.65 -32.45
C VAL A 195 12.47 12.49 -31.25
N VAL A 196 11.61 11.94 -30.38
CA VAL A 196 11.08 12.64 -29.20
C VAL A 196 11.17 11.76 -27.97
N GLU A 197 11.62 12.36 -26.87
CA GLU A 197 11.56 11.73 -25.55
C GLU A 197 10.15 11.89 -24.95
N ILE A 198 9.53 10.76 -24.58
CA ILE A 198 8.18 10.72 -24.01
C ILE A 198 8.23 10.21 -22.57
N GLY A 199 7.86 11.07 -21.62
CA GLY A 199 7.57 10.68 -20.24
C GLY A 199 6.31 9.83 -20.14
N VAL A 200 6.48 8.50 -20.15
CA VAL A 200 5.38 7.51 -20.17
C VAL A 200 4.48 7.61 -18.95
N ASP A 201 5.04 7.86 -17.76
CA ASP A 201 4.30 7.96 -16.50
C ASP A 201 3.22 9.06 -16.55
N ARG A 202 3.60 10.26 -16.99
CA ARG A 202 2.70 11.41 -17.10
C ARG A 202 1.65 11.19 -18.17
N CYS A 203 2.04 10.60 -19.30
CA CYS A 203 1.13 10.27 -20.38
C CYS A 203 0.08 9.24 -19.94
N MET A 204 0.49 8.16 -19.26
CA MET A 204 -0.43 7.13 -18.77
C MET A 204 -1.36 7.65 -17.68
N LYS A 205 -0.86 8.47 -16.75
CA LYS A 205 -1.72 9.14 -15.74
C LYS A 205 -2.80 9.97 -16.42
N ARG A 206 -2.44 10.85 -17.35
CA ARG A 206 -3.41 11.68 -18.07
C ARG A 206 -4.40 10.84 -18.88
N PHE A 207 -3.92 9.81 -19.57
CA PHE A 207 -4.75 8.90 -20.37
C PHE A 207 -5.79 8.17 -19.52
N SER A 208 -5.35 7.53 -18.44
CA SER A 208 -6.26 6.84 -17.50
C SER A 208 -7.24 7.81 -16.82
N GLY A 209 -6.77 9.01 -16.47
CA GLY A 209 -7.58 10.09 -15.90
C GLY A 209 -8.66 10.59 -16.84
N ASP A 210 -8.38 10.69 -18.14
CA ASP A 210 -9.38 11.08 -19.15
C ASP A 210 -10.45 10.00 -19.33
N ILE A 211 -10.03 8.73 -19.44
CA ILE A 211 -10.97 7.60 -19.54
C ILE A 211 -11.92 7.58 -18.34
N ILE A 212 -11.41 7.63 -17.12
CA ILE A 212 -12.28 7.56 -15.93
C ILE A 212 -13.15 8.80 -15.78
N SER A 213 -12.67 9.98 -16.20
CA SER A 213 -13.45 11.23 -16.19
C SER A 213 -14.64 11.16 -17.14
N ARG A 214 -14.44 10.59 -18.34
CA ARG A 214 -15.51 10.39 -19.33
C ARG A 214 -16.47 9.29 -18.90
N ALA A 215 -15.94 8.12 -18.52
CA ALA A 215 -16.72 6.94 -18.21
C ALA A 215 -17.58 7.12 -16.95
N CYS A 216 -17.03 7.70 -15.88
CA CYS A 216 -17.76 7.83 -14.60
C CYS A 216 -18.50 9.14 -14.43
N PHE A 217 -18.06 10.23 -15.09
CA PHE A 217 -18.59 11.57 -14.83
C PHE A 217 -19.10 12.30 -16.08
N GLY A 218 -19.00 11.69 -17.28
CA GLY A 218 -19.33 12.38 -18.53
C GLY A 218 -18.50 13.65 -18.77
N SER A 219 -17.32 13.74 -18.15
CA SER A 219 -16.42 14.89 -18.19
C SER A 219 -15.13 14.55 -18.92
N SER A 220 -14.12 15.43 -18.87
CA SER A 220 -12.79 15.18 -19.43
C SER A 220 -11.70 15.44 -18.39
N TYR A 221 -10.52 14.87 -18.60
CA TYR A 221 -9.37 15.14 -17.73
C TYR A 221 -9.09 16.64 -17.61
N SER A 222 -9.17 17.37 -18.73
CA SER A 222 -8.92 18.82 -18.76
C SER A 222 -9.85 19.62 -17.86
N LYS A 223 -11.13 19.24 -17.74
CA LYS A 223 -12.09 19.90 -16.86
C LYS A 223 -11.84 19.61 -15.38
N GLY A 224 -11.29 18.43 -15.08
CA GLY A 224 -10.99 17.97 -13.72
C GLY A 224 -9.52 18.12 -13.29
N GLN A 225 -8.68 18.76 -14.11
CA GLN A 225 -7.23 18.73 -13.94
C GLN A 225 -6.78 19.22 -12.55
N GLU A 226 -7.40 20.28 -12.03
CA GLU A 226 -7.10 20.80 -10.69
C GLU A 226 -7.38 19.77 -9.59
N ILE A 227 -8.42 18.95 -9.73
CA ILE A 227 -8.77 17.90 -8.77
C ILE A 227 -7.70 16.80 -8.78
N PHE A 228 -7.24 16.38 -9.97
CA PHE A 228 -6.18 15.38 -10.10
C PHE A 228 -4.86 15.87 -9.49
N LEU A 229 -4.50 17.14 -9.71
CA LEU A 229 -3.29 17.73 -9.10
C LEU A 229 -3.37 17.74 -7.57
N LYS A 230 -4.49 18.21 -7.01
CA LYS A 230 -4.71 18.19 -5.55
C LYS A 230 -4.69 16.76 -4.98
N PHE A 231 -5.19 15.79 -5.75
CA PHE A 231 -5.15 14.39 -5.35
C PHE A 231 -3.73 13.83 -5.34
N ASP A 232 -2.91 14.17 -6.34
CA ASP A 232 -1.49 13.81 -6.40
C ASP A 232 -0.72 14.39 -5.19
N ASP A 233 -0.95 15.66 -4.84
CA ASP A 233 -0.34 16.30 -3.66
C ASP A 233 -0.68 15.54 -2.37
N LEU A 234 -1.95 15.16 -2.21
CA LEU A 234 -2.40 14.39 -1.05
C LEU A 234 -1.78 12.99 -1.02
N GLN A 235 -1.68 12.31 -2.16
CA GLN A 235 -1.01 11.01 -2.26
C GLN A 235 0.46 11.11 -1.88
N GLU A 236 1.17 12.15 -2.33
CA GLU A 236 2.57 12.38 -1.98
C GLU A 236 2.75 12.55 -0.47
N ILE A 237 1.94 13.43 0.15
CA ILE A 237 1.97 13.67 1.60
C ILE A 237 1.70 12.37 2.37
N MET A 238 0.71 11.58 1.93
CA MET A 238 0.37 10.31 2.56
C MET A 238 1.46 9.26 2.41
N SER A 239 2.12 9.18 1.25
CA SER A 239 3.18 8.21 1.00
C SER A 239 4.37 8.45 1.96
N LYS A 240 4.77 9.72 2.13
CA LYS A 240 5.86 10.12 3.04
C LYS A 240 5.57 9.74 4.50
N ARG A 241 4.31 9.87 4.94
CA ARG A 241 3.88 9.49 6.30
C ARG A 241 3.74 7.98 6.49
N THR A 242 3.26 7.25 5.48
CA THR A 242 2.97 5.82 5.61
C THR A 242 4.23 5.00 5.84
N PHE A 243 5.34 5.32 5.16
CA PHE A 243 6.60 4.60 5.34
C PHE A 243 7.40 5.04 6.57
N SER A 244 7.21 6.27 7.05
CA SER A 244 7.92 6.80 8.23
C SER A 244 7.23 6.49 9.57
N ALA A 245 5.90 6.31 9.58
CA ALA A 245 5.11 6.20 10.81
C ALA A 245 4.49 4.82 11.07
N LEU A 246 4.67 3.83 10.19
CA LEU A 246 4.06 2.51 10.38
C LEU A 246 4.70 1.75 11.54
N GLY A 247 4.06 1.82 12.71
CA GLY A 247 4.43 1.03 13.89
C GLY A 247 5.05 1.83 15.04
N ILE A 248 5.42 3.10 14.82
CA ILE A 248 5.98 3.98 15.85
C ILE A 248 4.84 4.62 16.67
N PRO A 249 4.81 4.46 18.01
CA PRO A 249 3.82 5.14 18.85
C PRO A 249 3.99 6.67 18.78
N GLY A 250 2.88 7.42 18.67
CA GLY A 250 2.89 8.89 18.73
C GLY A 250 3.16 9.62 17.40
N LEU A 251 3.65 8.92 16.37
CA LEU A 251 3.83 9.46 15.01
C LEU A 251 2.63 9.19 14.08
N ARG A 252 1.49 8.81 14.65
CA ARG A 252 0.26 8.43 13.93
C ARG A 252 -0.82 9.49 14.03
#